data_AF-A0A7W0CBQ7-F1
#
_entry.id   AF-A0A7W0CBQ7-F1
#
_cell.length_a   1.000
_cell.length_b   1.000
_cell.length_c   1.000
_cell.angle_alpha   90.00
_cell.angle_beta   90.00
_cell.angle_gamma   90.00
#
_symmetry.space_group_name_H-M   'P 1'
#
loop_
_entity.id
_entity.type
_entity.pdbx_description
1 polymer ?
#
loop_
_entity_poly.entity_id
_entity_poly.type
_entity_poly.pdbx_seq_one_letter_code
_entity_poly.pdbx_strand_id
1 'polypeptide(L)'
;MNIRIDALKCINCMACEMACSFHRDDGFAFLSSSIMAYRAREKKDYFGVLLKEEENLITARPEGIDISRIGEEADPDKEADASAKPILLREGCDLCEEMEDYGPLCVVICPVDAITCEE
;
A
#
# COMPACT_ATOMS: atom_id res chain seq x y z
N MET A 1 4.13 -8.15 13.72
CA MET A 1 2.94 -7.61 13.05
C MET A 1 3.29 -7.19 11.65
N ASN A 2 2.69 -7.81 10.64
CA ASN A 2 2.90 -7.47 9.23
C ASN A 2 1.55 -7.26 8.52
N ILE A 3 1.50 -6.30 7.60
CA ILE A 3 0.31 -6.09 6.77
C ILE A 3 0.30 -7.10 5.62
N ARG A 4 -0.82 -7.80 5.44
CA ARG A 4 -1.09 -8.67 4.30
C ARG A 4 -2.17 -8.09 3.41
N ILE A 5 -1.97 -8.16 2.09
CA ILE A 5 -2.89 -7.60 1.11
C ILE A 5 -3.35 -8.68 0.12
N ASP A 6 -4.66 -8.91 0.06
CA ASP A 6 -5.33 -9.74 -0.93
C ASP A 6 -5.90 -8.85 -2.06
N ALA A 7 -5.13 -8.75 -3.15
CA ALA A 7 -5.52 -7.92 -4.30
C ALA A 7 -6.79 -8.40 -5.01
N LEU A 8 -7.18 -9.68 -4.87
CA LEU A 8 -8.39 -10.21 -5.51
C LEU A 8 -9.67 -9.74 -4.82
N LYS A 9 -9.59 -9.39 -3.53
CA LYS A 9 -10.70 -8.78 -2.78
C LYS A 9 -10.78 -7.28 -2.95
N CYS A 10 -9.70 -6.63 -3.36
CA CYS A 10 -9.60 -5.18 -3.43
C CYS A 10 -10.57 -4.59 -4.47
N ILE A 11 -11.47 -3.72 -4.00
CA ILE A 11 -12.40 -2.96 -4.86
C ILE A 11 -11.89 -1.57 -5.25
N ASN A 12 -10.64 -1.27 -4.89
CA ASN A 12 -9.95 -0.02 -5.22
C ASN A 12 -10.72 1.26 -4.83
N CYS A 13 -11.31 1.24 -3.63
CA CYS A 13 -12.10 2.32 -3.06
C CYS A 13 -11.27 3.45 -2.43
N MET A 14 -9.95 3.27 -2.30
CA MET A 14 -8.99 4.23 -1.73
C MET A 14 -9.18 4.54 -0.23
N ALA A 15 -10.08 3.84 0.47
CA ALA A 15 -10.32 4.06 1.89
C ALA A 15 -9.07 3.85 2.75
N CYS A 16 -8.23 2.86 2.40
CA CYS A 16 -6.97 2.60 3.09
C CYS A 16 -5.93 3.71 2.92
N GLU A 17 -5.80 4.27 1.71
CA GLU A 17 -4.89 5.39 1.43
C GLU A 17 -5.33 6.66 2.18
N MET A 18 -6.64 6.92 2.23
CA MET A 18 -7.24 8.02 3.00
C MET A 18 -7.05 7.87 4.51
N ALA A 19 -7.29 6.68 5.05
CA ALA A 19 -7.11 6.44 6.48
C ALA A 19 -5.63 6.54 6.90
N CYS A 20 -4.72 6.06 6.05
CA CYS A 20 -3.29 6.17 6.32
C CYS A 20 -2.77 7.60 6.16
N SER A 21 -3.29 8.41 5.23
CA SER A 21 -2.94 9.84 5.21
C SER A 21 -3.40 10.54 6.48
N PHE A 22 -4.62 10.21 6.96
CA PHE A 22 -5.13 10.80 8.20
C PHE A 22 -4.26 10.48 9.41
N HIS A 23 -3.80 9.23 9.54
CA HIS A 23 -2.81 8.87 10.56
C HIS A 23 -1.52 9.69 10.46
N ARG A 24 -1.04 9.96 9.24
CA ARG A 24 0.26 10.61 9.00
C ARG A 24 0.26 12.12 9.17
N ASP A 25 -0.84 12.78 8.81
CA ASP A 25 -0.88 14.24 8.71
C ASP A 25 -2.10 14.90 9.38
N ASP A 26 -2.90 14.13 10.12
CA ASP A 26 -4.19 14.56 10.70
C ASP A 26 -5.14 15.19 9.66
N GLY A 27 -4.97 14.80 8.40
CA GLY A 27 -5.67 15.35 7.25
C GLY A 27 -5.96 14.30 6.17
N PHE A 28 -6.14 14.78 4.94
CA PHE A 28 -6.47 13.91 3.79
C PHE A 28 -5.54 14.19 2.62
N ALA A 29 -4.25 14.42 2.88
CA ALA A 29 -3.25 14.62 1.83
C ALA A 29 -2.60 13.29 1.48
N PHE A 30 -3.06 12.63 0.41
CA PHE A 30 -2.59 11.29 0.01
C PHE A 30 -1.07 11.14 -0.19
N LEU A 31 -0.32 12.22 -0.34
CA LEU A 31 1.14 12.18 -0.43
C LEU A 31 1.83 11.76 0.88
N SER A 32 1.17 11.90 2.03
CA SER A 32 1.71 11.44 3.32
C SER A 32 1.52 9.94 3.55
N SER A 33 0.58 9.32 2.84
CA SER A 33 0.13 7.95 3.07
C SER A 33 1.17 6.90 2.68
N SER A 34 1.51 5.98 3.58
CA SER A 34 2.42 4.86 3.30
C SER A 34 1.81 3.77 2.40
N ILE A 35 0.50 3.84 2.12
CA ILE A 35 -0.22 2.91 1.26
C ILE A 35 -0.87 3.68 0.10
N MET A 36 -0.79 3.14 -1.12
CA MET A 36 -1.30 3.80 -2.32
C MET A 36 -2.17 2.85 -3.12
N ALA A 37 -3.36 3.32 -3.49
CA ALA A 37 -4.16 2.65 -4.51
C ALA A 37 -3.47 2.76 -5.86
N TYR A 38 -3.19 1.62 -6.48
CA TYR A 38 -2.51 1.54 -7.76
C TYR A 38 -3.53 1.23 -8.87
N ARG A 39 -3.44 1.98 -9.97
CA ARG A 39 -4.22 1.76 -11.20
C ARG A 39 -3.28 1.82 -12.40
N ALA A 40 -3.05 0.70 -13.09
CA ALA A 40 -2.31 0.77 -14.34
C ALA A 40 -3.16 1.49 -15.39
N ARG A 41 -2.54 2.42 -16.11
CA ARG A 41 -3.22 3.17 -17.17
C ARG A 41 -3.57 2.31 -18.39
N GLU A 42 -2.90 1.16 -18.56
CA GLU A 42 -2.93 0.39 -19.81
C GLU A 42 -3.97 -0.75 -19.83
N LYS A 43 -4.48 -1.17 -18.67
CA LYS A 43 -5.49 -2.24 -18.56
C LYS A 43 -6.69 -1.76 -17.75
N LYS A 44 -7.86 -1.76 -18.40
CA LYS A 44 -9.14 -1.55 -17.74
C LYS A 44 -9.31 -2.66 -16.69
N ASP A 45 -9.62 -2.27 -15.46
CA ASP A 45 -9.71 -3.15 -14.28
C ASP A 45 -8.37 -3.68 -13.72
N TYR A 46 -7.26 -3.02 -14.06
CA TYR A 46 -5.97 -3.30 -13.44
C TYR A 46 -5.73 -2.43 -12.24
N PHE A 47 -6.11 -2.95 -11.08
CA PHE A 47 -5.93 -2.28 -9.82
C PHE A 47 -5.21 -3.16 -8.81
N GLY A 48 -4.42 -2.50 -7.97
CA GLY A 48 -3.60 -3.11 -6.95
C GLY A 48 -3.41 -2.15 -5.80
N VAL A 49 -2.59 -2.56 -4.86
CA VAL A 49 -2.24 -1.75 -3.70
C VAL A 49 -0.75 -1.82 -3.49
N LEU A 50 -0.14 -0.67 -3.29
CA LEU A 50 1.27 -0.53 -2.95
C LEU A 50 1.35 -0.18 -1.47
N LEU A 51 2.24 -0.84 -0.73
CA LEU A 51 2.57 -0.51 0.65
C LEU A 51 4.08 -0.30 0.74
N LYS A 52 4.49 0.89 1.17
CA LYS A 52 5.88 1.18 1.47
C LYS A 52 6.14 0.86 2.94
N GLU A 53 6.98 -0.12 3.19
CA GLU A 53 7.61 -0.37 4.48
C GLU A 53 8.87 0.49 4.61
N GLU A 54 9.62 0.34 5.71
CA GLU A 54 10.90 1.03 5.90
C GLU A 54 11.93 0.63 4.83
N GLU A 55 12.11 -0.68 4.61
CA GLU A 55 13.10 -1.22 3.66
C GLU A 55 12.51 -1.79 2.38
N ASN A 56 11.21 -2.10 2.35
CA ASN A 56 10.57 -2.81 1.24
C ASN A 56 9.42 -2.03 0.62
N LEU A 57 9.20 -2.26 -0.67
CA LEU A 57 7.98 -1.91 -1.37
C LEU A 57 7.20 -3.20 -1.68
N ILE A 58 6.02 -3.33 -1.07
CA ILE A 58 5.08 -4.41 -1.35
C ILE A 58 4.12 -3.95 -2.44
N THR A 59 4.04 -4.74 -3.51
CA THR A 59 3.15 -4.52 -4.64
C THR A 59 2.16 -5.67 -4.75
N ALA A 60 0.94 -5.46 -4.27
CA ALA A 60 -0.13 -6.44 -4.34
C ALA A 60 -0.97 -6.21 -5.61
N ARG A 61 -0.96 -7.19 -6.51
CA ARG A 61 -1.70 -7.18 -7.78
C ARG A 61 -2.48 -8.50 -7.95
N PRO A 62 -3.46 -8.56 -8.86
CA PRO A 62 -4.17 -9.80 -9.15
C PRO A 62 -3.24 -10.96 -9.57
N GLU A 63 -2.09 -10.66 -10.17
CA GLU A 63 -1.07 -11.66 -10.53
C GLU A 63 -0.32 -12.24 -9.32
N GLY A 64 -0.34 -11.54 -8.18
CA GLY A 64 0.37 -11.92 -6.98
C GLY A 64 0.99 -10.73 -6.25
N ILE A 65 1.70 -11.05 -5.18
CA ILE A 65 2.43 -10.10 -4.34
C ILE A 65 3.89 -10.10 -4.78
N ASP A 66 4.41 -8.92 -5.10
CA ASP A 66 5.84 -8.69 -5.32
C ASP A 66 6.41 -7.87 -4.16
N ILE A 67 7.55 -8.30 -3.62
CA ILE A 67 8.27 -7.59 -2.56
C ILE A 67 9.62 -7.20 -3.14
N SER A 68 9.87 -5.90 -3.21
CA SER A 68 11.09 -5.32 -3.76
C SER A 68 11.81 -4.49 -2.69
N ARG A 69 13.12 -4.68 -2.52
CA ARG A 69 13.89 -3.87 -1.58
C ARG A 69 14.10 -2.45 -2.13
N ILE A 70 13.88 -1.45 -1.30
CA ILE A 70 14.03 -0.05 -1.70
C ILE A 70 15.53 0.26 -1.85
N GLY A 71 15.91 0.77 -3.03
CA GLY A 71 17.29 1.17 -3.33
C GLY A 71 18.15 0.10 -4.02
N GLU A 72 17.63 -1.12 -4.21
CA GLU A 72 18.27 -2.09 -5.10
C GLU A 72 17.94 -1.77 -6.57
N GLU A 73 18.89 -2.06 -7.48
CA GLU A 73 18.66 -1.91 -8.92
C GLU A 73 17.48 -2.80 -9.34
N ALA A 74 16.49 -2.19 -10.00
CA ALA A 74 15.35 -2.94 -10.51
C ALA A 74 15.85 -4.06 -11.43
N ASP A 75 15.40 -5.28 -11.17
CA ASP A 75 15.71 -6.44 -12.02
C ASP A 75 15.36 -6.09 -13.48
N PRO A 76 16.32 -6.12 -14.41
CA PRO A 76 16.08 -5.75 -15.81
C PRO A 76 15.02 -6.63 -16.50
N ASP A 77 14.72 -7.82 -15.96
CA ASP A 77 13.68 -8.71 -16.46
C ASP A 77 12.28 -8.43 -15.84
N LYS A 78 12.19 -7.54 -14.84
CA LYS A 78 10.91 -7.06 -14.28
C LYS A 78 10.61 -5.66 -14.81
N GLU A 79 9.47 -5.51 -15.50
CA GLU A 79 8.95 -4.19 -15.83
C GLU A 79 8.68 -3.39 -14.55
N ALA A 80 9.60 -2.49 -14.22
CA ALA A 80 9.43 -1.53 -13.14
C ALA A 80 8.33 -0.55 -13.55
N ASP A 81 7.14 -0.69 -12.97
CA ASP A 81 6.02 0.17 -13.29
C ASP A 81 6.32 1.60 -12.81
N ALA A 82 6.51 2.52 -13.76
CA ALA A 82 6.81 3.92 -13.49
C ALA A 82 5.77 4.62 -12.59
N SER A 83 4.57 4.05 -12.46
CA SER A 83 3.52 4.54 -11.55
C SER A 83 3.75 4.23 -10.07
N ALA A 84 4.75 3.42 -9.71
CA ALA A 84 5.19 3.21 -8.33
C ALA A 84 6.15 4.31 -7.81
N LYS A 85 6.64 5.21 -8.67
CA LYS A 85 7.56 6.28 -8.27
C LYS A 85 7.02 7.24 -7.18
N PRO A 86 5.72 7.63 -7.17
CA PRO A 86 5.20 8.55 -6.16
C PRO A 86 5.23 7.97 -4.73
N ILE A 87 5.04 6.66 -4.56
CA ILE A 87 5.01 6.06 -3.22
C ILE A 87 6.42 5.99 -2.59
N LEU A 88 7.48 5.92 -3.40
CA LEU A 88 8.87 5.87 -2.91
C LEU A 88 9.29 7.14 -2.14
N LEU A 89 8.64 8.28 -2.41
CA LEU A 89 8.91 9.55 -1.71
C LEU A 89 8.14 9.68 -0.39
N ARG A 90 7.23 8.75 -0.08
CA ARG A 90 6.37 8.80 1.11
C ARG A 90 7.05 8.12 2.29
N GLU A 91 6.57 8.37 3.50
CA GLU A 91 7.09 7.73 4.71
C GLU A 91 6.77 6.21 4.73
N GLY A 92 7.69 5.41 5.29
CA GLY A 92 7.50 3.96 5.43
C GLY A 92 6.51 3.64 6.54
N CYS A 93 5.66 2.63 6.33
CA CYS A 93 4.60 2.24 7.25
C CYS A 93 5.13 1.97 8.67
N ASP A 94 4.49 2.59 9.64
CA ASP A 94 4.75 2.48 11.08
C ASP A 94 3.70 1.60 11.78
N LEU A 95 2.89 0.88 11.01
CA LEU A 95 1.77 0.06 11.49
C LEU A 95 0.78 0.83 12.38
N CYS A 96 0.70 2.14 12.23
CA CYS A 96 -0.06 3.02 13.12
C CYS A 96 0.30 2.78 14.60
N GLU A 97 1.59 2.70 14.93
CA GLU A 97 2.08 2.41 16.29
C GLU A 97 1.52 3.32 17.39
N GLU A 98 1.13 4.56 17.04
CA GLU A 98 0.51 5.51 17.97
C GLU A 98 -0.99 5.22 18.25
N MET A 99 -1.61 4.31 17.50
CA MET A 99 -3.04 3.95 17.56
C MET A 99 -3.26 2.61 18.30
N GLU A 100 -2.81 2.53 19.55
CA GLU A 100 -2.81 1.30 20.37
C GLU A 100 -4.19 0.60 20.48
N ASP A 101 -5.28 1.38 20.49
CA ASP A 101 -6.64 0.85 20.70
C ASP A 101 -7.27 0.20 19.45
N TYR A 102 -6.82 0.57 18.25
CA TYR A 102 -7.48 0.20 16.98
C TYR A 102 -6.57 -0.58 16.01
N GLY A 103 -5.25 -0.45 16.16
CA GLY A 103 -4.28 -1.01 15.22
C GLY A 103 -4.23 -0.27 13.87
N PRO A 104 -3.65 -0.88 12.82
CA PRO A 104 -3.49 -0.23 11.52
C PRO A 104 -4.84 0.19 10.93
N LEU A 105 -5.05 1.50 10.74
CA LEU A 105 -6.34 2.03 10.26
C LEU A 105 -6.73 1.48 8.88
N CYS A 106 -5.76 1.15 8.04
CA CYS A 106 -5.99 0.54 6.74
C CYS A 106 -6.63 -0.85 6.81
N VAL A 107 -6.40 -1.59 7.89
CA VAL A 107 -7.07 -2.88 8.19
C VAL A 107 -8.49 -2.61 8.65
N VAL A 108 -8.66 -1.70 9.62
CA VAL A 108 -9.96 -1.38 10.23
C VAL A 108 -10.97 -0.84 9.22
N ILE A 109 -10.52 0.00 8.29
CA ILE A 109 -11.42 0.69 7.34
C ILE A 109 -11.72 -0.14 6.09
N CYS A 110 -11.00 -1.23 5.82
CA CYS A 110 -11.14 -1.97 4.58
C CYS A 110 -12.52 -2.65 4.52
N PRO A 111 -13.44 -2.26 3.62
CA PRO A 111 -14.82 -2.76 3.65
C PRO A 111 -14.97 -4.21 3.14
N VAL A 112 -13.88 -4.81 2.67
CA VAL A 112 -13.85 -6.10 1.97
C VAL A 112 -12.76 -7.02 2.51
N ASP A 113 -12.14 -6.67 3.64
CA ASP A 113 -11.07 -7.44 4.29
C ASP A 113 -9.94 -7.83 3.33
N ALA A 114 -9.61 -6.92 2.39
CA ALA A 114 -8.49 -7.08 1.48
C ALA A 114 -7.15 -6.77 2.16
N ILE A 115 -7.18 -6.11 3.32
CA ILE A 115 -5.99 -5.78 4.11
C ILE A 115 -6.18 -6.38 5.49
N THR A 116 -5.20 -7.17 5.94
CA THR A 116 -5.22 -7.85 7.24
C THR A 116 -3.88 -7.65 7.94
N CYS A 117 -3.84 -7.87 9.25
CA CYS A 117 -2.60 -7.87 10.02
C CYS A 117 -2.39 -9.25 10.66
N GLU A 118 -1.22 -9.83 10.46
CA GLU A 118 -0.80 -11.09 11.11
C GLU A 118 0.31 -10.78 12.14
N GLU A 119 0.37 -11.56 13.23
CA GLU A 119 1.39 -11.45 14.27
C GLU A 119 2.81 -11.68 13.74
#